data_AF-A0A6A6LTB3-F1
#
_entry.id   AF-A0A6A6LTB3-F1
#
_cell.length_a   1.000
_cell.length_b   1.000
_cell.length_c   1.000
_cell.angle_alpha   90.00
_cell.angle_beta   90.00
_cell.angle_gamma   90.00
#
_symmetry.space_group_name_H-M   'P 1'
#
loop_
_entity.id
_entity.type
_entity.pdbx_description
1 polymer ?
#
loop_
_entity_poly.entity_id
_entity_poly.type
_entity_poly.pdbx_seq_one_letter_code
_entity_poly.pdbx_strand_id
1 'polypeptide(L)'
;MQESVDEPLPDDEEIKLKLSSIMANSIISRNQQRPFSHFDVFFNKFAAKSLPLAAAQIKLQKQVQNGEPFVGFNIGTDVSNILSATDLVSFLQIQKITQVRLYDADPDILKALAKTKIRVIISVPNNQILAIGSSNTTAASWIDRNVVAYYPETLITAIAVGDELLTTVPSSAPLLMPAIESLYSALVAANLHTQVKISTPQQLP
;
A
#
# COMPACT_ATOMS: atom_id res chain seq x y z
N MET A 1 -3.59 28.26 -36.67
CA MET A 1 -4.02 28.43 -35.27
C MET A 1 -4.97 27.28 -34.99
N GLN A 2 -4.55 26.29 -34.20
CA GLN A 2 -5.39 25.15 -33.83
C GLN A 2 -6.11 25.51 -32.53
N GLU A 3 -7.43 25.48 -32.59
CA GLU A 3 -8.37 25.77 -31.51
C GLU A 3 -8.37 24.59 -30.54
N SER A 4 -7.95 24.83 -29.30
CA SER A 4 -8.02 23.85 -28.21
C SER A 4 -9.48 23.70 -27.81
N VAL A 5 -10.09 22.58 -28.21
CA VAL A 5 -11.41 22.16 -27.75
C VAL A 5 -11.24 21.64 -26.33
N ASP A 6 -11.51 22.49 -25.33
CA ASP A 6 -11.68 22.04 -23.95
C ASP A 6 -12.93 21.14 -23.89
N GLU A 7 -12.70 19.85 -23.72
CA GLU A 7 -13.76 18.87 -23.46
C GLU A 7 -14.36 19.17 -22.07
N PRO A 8 -15.68 19.35 -21.95
CA PRO A 8 -16.28 19.72 -20.68
C PRO A 8 -16.10 18.58 -19.66
N LEU A 9 -15.72 18.96 -18.43
CA LEU A 9 -15.64 18.03 -17.30
C LEU A 9 -16.99 17.32 -17.13
N PRO A 10 -17.01 15.98 -16.97
CA PRO A 10 -18.25 15.22 -16.84
C PRO A 10 -18.99 15.60 -15.56
N ASP A 11 -20.31 15.76 -15.66
CA ASP A 11 -21.17 16.14 -14.55
C ASP A 11 -21.18 15.06 -13.45
N ASP A 12 -21.29 15.49 -12.18
CA ASP A 12 -21.30 14.62 -10.99
C ASP A 12 -22.33 13.46 -11.07
N GLU A 13 -23.46 13.68 -11.74
CA GLU A 13 -24.47 12.65 -11.97
C GLU A 13 -24.04 11.61 -13.01
N GLU A 14 -23.28 12.01 -14.04
CA GLU A 14 -22.73 11.07 -15.03
C GLU A 14 -21.67 10.17 -14.39
N ILE A 15 -20.84 10.75 -13.52
CA ILE A 15 -19.85 10.02 -12.71
C ILE A 15 -20.56 9.01 -11.79
N LYS A 16 -21.60 9.44 -11.05
CA LYS A 16 -22.40 8.54 -10.21
C LYS A 16 -23.06 7.41 -11.00
N LEU A 17 -23.58 7.69 -12.20
CA LEU A 17 -24.26 6.70 -13.02
C LEU A 17 -23.28 5.65 -13.57
N LYS A 18 -22.13 6.10 -14.08
CA LYS A 18 -21.04 5.19 -14.52
C LYS A 18 -20.56 4.32 -13.37
N LEU A 19 -20.38 4.91 -12.19
CA LEU A 19 -19.97 4.18 -10.98
C LEU A 19 -21.04 3.20 -10.48
N SER A 20 -22.32 3.55 -10.50
CA SER A 20 -23.40 2.64 -10.13
C SER A 20 -23.44 1.41 -11.04
N SER A 21 -23.19 1.60 -12.35
CA SER A 21 -23.11 0.51 -13.32
C SER A 21 -21.87 -0.38 -13.11
N ILE A 22 -20.72 0.23 -12.79
CA ILE A 22 -19.47 -0.51 -12.47
C ILE A 22 -19.64 -1.30 -11.17
N MET A 23 -20.25 -0.71 -10.13
CA MET A 23 -20.51 -1.39 -8.87
C MET A 23 -21.48 -2.55 -9.07
N ALA A 24 -22.56 -2.38 -9.84
CA ALA A 24 -23.51 -3.44 -10.19
C ALA A 24 -22.84 -4.61 -10.93
N ASN A 25 -21.95 -4.32 -11.89
CA ASN A 25 -21.21 -5.36 -12.63
C ASN A 25 -20.10 -6.01 -11.80
N SER A 26 -19.53 -5.31 -10.82
CA SER A 26 -18.53 -5.88 -9.89
C SER A 26 -19.14 -6.79 -8.83
N ILE A 27 -20.41 -6.55 -8.44
CA ILE A 27 -21.14 -7.36 -7.45
C ILE A 27 -21.48 -8.75 -8.02
N ILE A 28 -21.65 -8.87 -9.34
CA ILE A 28 -21.97 -10.15 -9.99
C ILE A 28 -20.72 -11.05 -10.15
N SER A 29 -19.50 -10.50 -10.04
CA SER A 29 -18.25 -11.27 -10.10
C SER A 29 -17.58 -11.51 -8.74
N ARG A 30 -18.12 -10.98 -7.64
CA ARG A 30 -17.54 -11.11 -6.29
C ARG A 30 -18.41 -11.90 -5.35
N ASN A 31 -18.55 -13.19 -5.63
CA ASN A 31 -18.93 -14.17 -4.61
C ASN A 31 -17.67 -14.85 -4.06
N GLN A 32 -16.74 -14.07 -3.49
CA GLN A 32 -15.65 -14.54 -2.61
C GLN A 32 -14.76 -13.42 -2.01
N GLN A 33 -15.31 -12.36 -1.41
CA GLN A 33 -14.53 -11.48 -0.53
C GLN A 33 -15.04 -11.58 0.90
N ARG A 34 -14.29 -12.31 1.73
CA ARG A 34 -14.44 -12.39 3.19
C ARG A 34 -13.78 -11.17 3.83
N PRO A 35 -14.30 -10.67 4.98
CA PRO A 35 -13.71 -9.56 5.70
C PRO A 35 -12.28 -9.90 6.16
N PHE A 36 -11.38 -8.92 6.08
CA PHE A 36 -10.02 -9.00 6.59
C PHE A 36 -10.04 -9.39 8.09
N SER A 37 -9.69 -10.63 8.40
CA SER A 37 -9.46 -11.10 9.76
C SER A 37 -7.98 -10.96 10.11
N HIS A 38 -7.70 -10.15 11.13
CA HIS A 38 -6.50 -10.19 11.98
C HIS A 38 -5.12 -10.19 11.30
N PHE A 39 -4.38 -9.09 11.48
CA PHE A 39 -2.92 -9.11 11.42
C PHE A 39 -2.37 -9.79 12.68
N ASP A 40 -2.08 -11.08 12.61
CA ASP A 40 -1.38 -11.78 13.69
C ASP A 40 0.14 -11.63 13.53
N VAL A 41 0.76 -10.98 14.52
CA VAL A 41 2.22 -10.89 14.67
C VAL A 41 2.69 -12.14 15.44
N PHE A 42 3.30 -13.09 14.73
CA PHE A 42 3.91 -14.28 15.35
C PHE A 42 5.26 -13.94 16.00
N PHE A 43 5.31 -13.88 17.34
CA PHE A 43 6.56 -13.94 18.10
C PHE A 43 6.81 -15.37 18.59
N ASN A 44 7.82 -16.02 18.02
CA ASN A 44 8.26 -17.33 18.52
C ASN A 44 9.05 -17.15 19.82
N LYS A 45 8.65 -17.91 20.85
CA LYS A 45 9.20 -17.91 22.21
C LYS A 45 10.65 -18.40 22.23
N PHE A 46 11.57 -17.58 22.72
CA PHE A 46 12.76 -18.06 23.42
C PHE A 46 12.68 -17.70 24.89
N ALA A 47 13.01 -18.68 25.74
CA ALA A 47 12.73 -18.70 27.16
C ALA A 47 13.53 -17.65 27.97
N ALA A 48 12.89 -17.24 29.06
CA ALA A 48 13.21 -16.13 29.95
C ALA A 48 14.57 -16.19 30.66
N LYS A 49 15.10 -14.99 30.95
CA LYS A 49 15.73 -14.71 32.25
C LYS A 49 15.08 -13.46 32.84
N SER A 50 14.58 -13.61 34.05
CA SER A 50 13.62 -12.76 34.75
C SER A 50 14.15 -11.37 35.11
N LEU A 51 13.43 -10.33 34.69
CA LEU A 51 13.49 -8.95 35.18
C LEU A 51 12.05 -8.46 35.46
N PRO A 52 11.83 -7.56 36.43
CA PRO A 52 10.51 -7.31 36.99
C PRO A 52 9.54 -6.72 35.96
N LEU A 53 8.48 -7.49 35.69
CA LEU A 53 7.52 -7.35 34.60
C LEU A 53 6.63 -6.08 34.67
N ALA A 54 6.57 -5.40 35.81
CA ALA A 54 5.61 -4.31 36.03
C ALA A 54 5.97 -3.01 35.27
N ALA A 55 7.26 -2.67 35.15
CA ALA A 55 7.67 -1.41 34.50
C ALA A 55 7.77 -1.51 32.97
N ALA A 56 8.06 -2.70 32.44
CA ALA A 56 8.16 -2.95 31.01
C ALA A 56 6.77 -3.03 30.33
N GLN A 57 5.74 -3.48 31.04
CA GLN A 57 4.36 -3.52 30.53
C GLN A 57 3.77 -2.12 30.30
N ILE A 58 4.10 -1.15 31.17
CA ILE A 58 3.58 0.23 31.05
C ILE A 58 4.22 0.97 29.86
N LYS A 59 5.45 0.62 29.45
CA LYS A 59 6.09 1.20 28.26
C LYS A 59 5.69 0.52 26.95
N LEU A 60 5.35 -0.77 26.96
CA LEU A 60 4.91 -1.48 25.74
C LEU A 60 3.47 -1.16 25.34
N GLN A 61 2.62 -0.71 26.27
CA GLN A 61 1.22 -0.34 25.97
C GLN A 61 1.07 1.05 25.32
N LYS A 62 2.14 1.83 25.19
CA LYS A 62 2.09 3.21 24.66
C LYS A 62 2.38 3.32 23.15
N GLN A 63 2.06 2.29 22.37
CA GLN A 63 2.15 2.32 20.89
C GLN A 63 0.94 1.75 20.15
N VAL A 64 -0.19 1.54 20.83
CA VAL A 64 -1.47 1.49 20.11
C VAL A 64 -1.88 2.95 19.90
N GLN A 65 -1.53 3.51 18.74
CA GLN A 65 -2.18 4.74 18.29
C GLN A 65 -3.68 4.42 18.25
N ASN A 66 -4.48 5.18 19.02
CA ASN A 66 -5.93 5.14 18.96
C ASN A 66 -6.36 5.56 17.55
N GLY A 67 -6.36 4.61 16.62
CA GLY A 67 -6.88 4.78 15.27
C GLY A 67 -8.34 4.40 15.31
N GLU A 68 -9.22 5.36 14.99
CA GLU A 68 -10.61 5.06 14.68
C GLU A 68 -10.67 3.92 13.65
N PRO A 69 -11.64 2.99 13.76
CA PRO A 69 -11.85 1.96 12.75
C PRO A 69 -11.96 2.60 11.37
N PHE A 70 -11.27 2.04 10.38
CA PHE A 70 -11.30 2.53 9.01
C PHE A 70 -11.55 1.38 8.04
N VAL A 71 -12.10 1.73 6.88
CA VAL A 71 -12.15 0.85 5.71
C VAL A 71 -11.14 1.38 4.69
N GLY A 72 -10.37 0.47 4.10
CA GLY A 72 -9.41 0.79 3.04
C GLY A 72 -9.82 0.18 1.70
N PHE A 73 -9.16 0.63 0.63
CA PHE A 73 -9.40 0.14 -0.73
C PHE A 73 -8.10 -0.34 -1.39
N ASN A 74 -8.16 -1.46 -2.11
CA ASN A 74 -7.03 -1.98 -2.89
C ASN A 74 -7.19 -1.57 -4.36
N ILE A 75 -6.15 -0.99 -4.95
CA ILE A 75 -6.16 -0.42 -6.30
C ILE A 75 -5.05 -1.09 -7.10
N GLY A 76 -5.44 -1.75 -8.19
CA GLY A 76 -4.51 -2.32 -9.17
C GLY A 76 -4.78 -1.73 -10.55
N THR A 77 -3.73 -1.62 -11.35
CA THR A 77 -3.71 -1.02 -12.69
C THR A 77 -3.84 -2.05 -13.82
N ASP A 78 -3.87 -3.35 -13.48
CA ASP A 78 -3.94 -4.47 -14.44
C ASP A 78 -5.26 -4.53 -15.24
N VAL A 79 -6.32 -3.86 -14.77
CA VAL A 79 -7.58 -3.72 -15.50
C VAL A 79 -7.66 -2.34 -16.16
N SER A 80 -8.00 -2.31 -17.45
CA SER A 80 -8.03 -1.11 -18.29
C SER A 80 -8.65 0.11 -17.59
N ASN A 81 -7.81 1.12 -17.33
CA ASN A 81 -8.03 2.44 -16.71
C ASN A 81 -9.50 2.90 -16.67
N ILE A 82 -10.28 2.36 -15.73
CA ILE A 82 -11.75 2.58 -15.66
C ILE A 82 -12.07 4.01 -15.19
N LEU A 83 -11.13 4.66 -14.49
CA LEU A 83 -11.23 6.04 -14.00
C LEU A 83 -9.86 6.70 -14.13
N SER A 84 -9.83 8.02 -14.38
CA SER A 84 -8.58 8.77 -14.27
C SER A 84 -8.07 8.77 -12.81
N ALA A 85 -6.77 9.00 -12.60
CA ALA A 85 -6.21 9.08 -11.25
C ALA A 85 -6.91 10.15 -10.38
N THR A 86 -7.28 11.30 -10.99
CA THR A 86 -8.00 12.39 -10.32
C THR A 86 -9.42 11.98 -9.94
N ASP A 87 -10.15 11.31 -10.83
CA ASP A 87 -11.53 10.86 -10.55
C ASP A 87 -11.54 9.78 -9.47
N LEU A 88 -10.55 8.87 -9.52
CA LEU A 88 -10.36 7.84 -8.51
C LEU A 88 -10.13 8.46 -7.13
N VAL A 89 -9.22 9.44 -7.02
CA VAL A 89 -8.96 10.12 -5.73
C VAL A 89 -10.16 10.92 -5.25
N SER A 90 -10.85 11.61 -6.15
CA SER A 90 -12.08 12.34 -5.83
C SER A 90 -13.15 11.40 -5.28
N PHE A 91 -13.31 10.23 -5.89
CA PHE A 91 -14.18 9.17 -5.40
C PHE A 91 -13.79 8.71 -3.99
N LEU A 92 -12.50 8.43 -3.73
CA LEU A 92 -12.03 8.04 -2.40
C LEU A 92 -12.39 9.09 -1.33
N GLN A 93 -12.24 10.37 -1.64
CA GLN A 93 -12.58 11.47 -0.74
C GLN A 93 -14.08 11.58 -0.47
N ILE A 94 -14.92 11.49 -1.51
CA ILE A 94 -16.38 11.50 -1.39
C ILE A 94 -16.87 10.33 -0.52
N GLN A 95 -16.28 9.15 -0.70
CA GLN A 95 -16.60 7.95 0.10
C GLN A 95 -15.93 7.95 1.48
N LYS A 96 -15.17 8.99 1.83
CA LYS A 96 -14.43 9.11 3.10
C LYS A 96 -13.48 7.94 3.36
N ILE A 97 -12.93 7.36 2.28
CA ILE A 97 -11.89 6.33 2.38
C ILE A 97 -10.58 7.02 2.74
N THR A 98 -9.98 6.58 3.84
CA THR A 98 -8.77 7.21 4.40
C THR A 98 -7.50 6.39 4.23
N GLN A 99 -7.63 5.17 3.70
CA GLN A 99 -6.51 4.26 3.46
C GLN A 99 -6.64 3.57 2.11
N VAL A 100 -5.52 3.48 1.39
CA VAL A 100 -5.43 2.71 0.14
C VAL A 100 -4.16 1.89 0.09
N ARG A 101 -4.27 0.72 -0.54
CA ARG A 101 -3.12 -0.07 -0.98
C ARG A 101 -3.07 -0.04 -2.51
N LEU A 102 -1.93 0.36 -3.05
CA LEU A 102 -1.62 0.26 -4.47
C LEU A 102 -0.84 -1.04 -4.71
N TYR A 103 -1.22 -1.84 -5.70
CA TYR A 103 -0.48 -3.06 -6.07
C TYR A 103 0.84 -2.77 -6.79
N ASP A 104 0.96 -1.56 -7.33
CA ASP A 104 2.14 -1.01 -7.97
C ASP A 104 2.32 0.47 -7.60
N ALA A 105 3.49 1.04 -7.88
CA ALA A 105 3.81 2.43 -7.60
C ALA A 105 3.42 3.33 -8.78
N ASP A 106 2.13 3.34 -9.15
CA ASP A 106 1.66 4.15 -10.28
C ASP A 106 1.89 5.65 -10.01
N PRO A 107 2.66 6.33 -10.88
CA PRO A 107 3.08 7.70 -10.64
C PRO A 107 1.93 8.71 -10.71
N ASP A 108 0.88 8.44 -11.46
CA ASP A 108 -0.25 9.36 -11.66
C ASP A 108 -1.20 9.29 -10.47
N ILE A 109 -1.47 8.10 -9.96
CA ILE A 109 -2.22 7.89 -8.71
C ILE A 109 -1.45 8.48 -7.52
N LEU A 110 -0.13 8.25 -7.43
CA LEU A 110 0.68 8.81 -6.34
C LEU A 110 0.70 10.34 -6.35
N LYS A 111 0.73 10.98 -7.52
CA LYS A 111 0.59 12.44 -7.65
C LYS A 111 -0.81 12.91 -7.26
N ALA A 112 -1.86 12.24 -7.73
CA ALA A 112 -3.23 12.59 -7.42
C ALA A 112 -3.53 12.50 -5.91
N LEU A 113 -2.88 11.56 -5.20
CA LEU A 113 -3.01 11.41 -3.74
C LEU A 113 -2.28 12.48 -2.93
N ALA A 114 -1.48 13.34 -3.56
CA ALA A 114 -0.74 14.40 -2.87
C ALA A 114 -1.70 15.35 -2.11
N LYS A 115 -1.35 15.67 -0.86
CA LYS A 115 -2.07 16.61 0.02
C LYS A 115 -3.51 16.18 0.39
N THR A 116 -3.94 14.97 0.02
CA THR A 116 -5.27 14.43 0.35
C THR A 116 -5.39 13.91 1.78
N LYS A 117 -4.24 13.64 2.44
CA LYS A 117 -4.13 12.95 3.75
C LYS A 117 -4.59 11.49 3.76
N ILE A 118 -4.89 10.91 2.60
CA ILE A 118 -5.15 9.47 2.46
C ILE A 118 -3.83 8.74 2.72
N ARG A 119 -3.84 7.75 3.62
CA ARG A 119 -2.67 6.92 3.90
C ARG A 119 -2.48 5.89 2.79
N VAL A 120 -1.27 5.80 2.27
CA VAL A 120 -0.93 4.94 1.13
C VAL A 120 -0.01 3.82 1.59
N ILE A 121 -0.35 2.60 1.18
CA ILE A 121 0.54 1.43 1.17
C ILE A 121 0.91 1.17 -0.28
N ILE A 122 2.20 1.11 -0.60
CA ILE A 122 2.67 0.79 -1.96
C ILE A 122 3.20 -0.64 -1.95
N SER A 123 2.78 -1.45 -2.92
CA SER A 123 3.30 -2.82 -3.04
C SER A 123 4.49 -2.86 -3.98
N VAL A 124 5.49 -3.68 -3.64
CA VAL A 124 6.55 -4.11 -4.55
C VAL A 124 5.99 -5.27 -5.38
N PRO A 125 5.85 -5.13 -6.70
CA PRO A 125 5.33 -6.21 -7.53
C PRO A 125 6.22 -7.46 -7.47
N ASN A 126 5.62 -8.66 -7.51
CA ASN A 126 6.35 -9.93 -7.38
C ASN A 126 7.49 -10.08 -8.40
N ASN A 127 7.32 -9.57 -9.62
CA ASN A 127 8.33 -9.61 -10.69
C ASN A 127 9.55 -8.71 -10.43
N GLN A 128 9.50 -7.78 -9.48
CA GLN A 128 10.62 -6.90 -9.12
C GLN A 128 11.45 -7.43 -7.94
N ILE A 129 10.93 -8.40 -7.18
CA ILE A 129 11.54 -8.87 -5.93
C ILE A 129 12.90 -9.50 -6.16
N LEU A 130 13.10 -10.24 -7.26
CA LEU A 130 14.42 -10.79 -7.59
C LEU A 130 15.47 -9.70 -7.76
N ALA A 131 15.16 -8.65 -8.52
CA ALA A 131 16.11 -7.57 -8.79
C ALA A 131 16.40 -6.75 -7.52
N ILE A 132 15.39 -6.51 -6.70
CA ILE A 132 15.52 -5.78 -5.42
C ILE A 132 16.30 -6.61 -4.39
N GLY A 133 15.97 -7.89 -4.24
CA GLY A 133 16.63 -8.78 -3.27
C GLY A 133 18.06 -9.15 -3.64
N SER A 134 18.46 -8.96 -4.90
CA SER A 134 19.82 -9.25 -5.36
C SER A 134 20.74 -8.02 -5.38
N SER A 135 20.24 -6.81 -5.10
CA SER A 135 21.02 -5.58 -5.25
C SER A 135 20.49 -4.43 -4.39
N ASN A 136 21.29 -4.01 -3.40
CA ASN A 136 21.00 -2.84 -2.58
C ASN A 136 20.85 -1.57 -3.42
N THR A 137 21.62 -1.42 -4.51
CA THR A 137 21.51 -0.29 -5.43
C THR A 137 20.15 -0.27 -6.12
N THR A 138 19.66 -1.43 -6.55
CA THR A 138 18.33 -1.56 -7.16
C THR A 138 17.24 -1.20 -6.14
N ALA A 139 17.36 -1.67 -4.90
CA ALA A 139 16.44 -1.33 -3.82
C ALA A 139 16.44 0.18 -3.51
N ALA A 140 17.61 0.80 -3.43
CA ALA A 140 17.75 2.25 -3.25
C ALA A 140 17.07 3.03 -4.38
N SER A 141 17.35 2.67 -5.63
CA SER A 141 16.69 3.30 -6.78
C SER A 141 15.18 3.06 -6.80
N TRP A 142 14.68 1.96 -6.24
CA TRP A 142 13.24 1.72 -6.10
C TRP A 142 12.62 2.65 -5.06
N ILE A 143 13.25 2.80 -3.88
CA ILE A 143 12.80 3.72 -2.82
C ILE A 143 12.83 5.17 -3.32
N ASP A 144 13.89 5.59 -4.00
CA ASP A 144 14.02 6.95 -4.52
C ASP A 144 12.88 7.30 -5.48
N ARG A 145 12.59 6.39 -6.42
CA ARG A 145 11.56 6.59 -7.45
C ARG A 145 10.15 6.51 -6.92
N ASN A 146 9.87 5.59 -6.00
CA ASN A 146 8.50 5.24 -5.62
C ASN A 146 8.06 5.81 -4.27
N VAL A 147 9.01 6.23 -3.43
CA VAL A 147 8.73 6.75 -2.08
C VAL A 147 9.24 8.16 -1.93
N VAL A 148 10.55 8.39 -2.11
CA VAL A 148 11.17 9.70 -1.88
C VAL A 148 10.60 10.76 -2.82
N ALA A 149 10.36 10.41 -4.08
CA ALA A 149 9.80 11.33 -5.08
C ALA A 149 8.41 11.90 -4.72
N TYR A 150 7.65 11.24 -3.85
CA TYR A 150 6.28 11.62 -3.50
C TYR A 150 6.11 12.03 -2.03
N TYR A 151 7.05 11.68 -1.17
CA TYR A 151 7.04 12.03 0.25
C TYR A 151 7.60 13.46 0.46
N PRO A 152 7.00 14.32 1.31
CA PRO A 152 5.85 14.06 2.21
C PRO A 152 4.50 14.47 1.63
N GLU A 153 4.42 14.93 0.38
CA GLU A 153 3.14 15.42 -0.18
C GLU A 153 2.09 14.30 -0.23
N THR A 154 2.50 13.10 -0.62
CA THR A 154 1.69 11.88 -0.54
C THR A 154 2.03 11.12 0.73
N LEU A 155 1.01 10.80 1.53
CA LEU A 155 1.19 10.18 2.85
C LEU A 155 1.44 8.67 2.72
N ILE A 156 2.63 8.31 2.26
CA ILE A 156 3.08 6.92 2.19
C ILE A 156 3.44 6.46 3.60
N THR A 157 2.80 5.38 4.05
CA THR A 157 2.92 4.87 5.43
C THR A 157 3.50 3.46 5.51
N ALA A 158 3.39 2.68 4.44
CA ALA A 158 4.01 1.38 4.37
C ALA A 158 4.35 0.93 2.95
N ILE A 159 5.28 -0.01 2.88
CA ILE A 159 5.62 -0.80 1.70
C ILE A 159 5.23 -2.25 1.97
N ALA A 160 4.45 -2.83 1.05
CA ALA A 160 4.10 -4.24 1.04
C ALA A 160 5.02 -4.98 0.06
N VAL A 161 5.91 -5.84 0.54
CA VAL A 161 6.83 -6.59 -0.32
C VAL A 161 6.13 -7.82 -0.88
N GLY A 162 5.76 -7.74 -2.16
CA GLY A 162 5.01 -8.75 -2.89
C GLY A 162 3.51 -8.67 -2.70
N ASP A 163 2.82 -9.53 -3.45
CA ASP A 163 1.42 -9.88 -3.27
C ASP A 163 1.31 -11.40 -3.16
N GLU A 164 1.19 -11.88 -1.93
CA GLU A 164 1.13 -13.30 -1.61
C GLU A 164 2.31 -14.10 -2.22
N LEU A 165 3.53 -13.57 -2.10
CA LEU A 165 4.70 -14.10 -2.80
C LEU A 165 4.92 -15.60 -2.53
N LEU A 166 4.76 -16.04 -1.28
CA LEU A 166 5.08 -17.42 -0.88
C LEU A 166 4.09 -18.44 -1.43
N THR A 167 2.86 -18.02 -1.76
CA THR A 167 1.85 -18.89 -2.37
C THR A 167 1.88 -18.78 -3.89
N THR A 168 2.06 -17.58 -4.44
CA THR A 168 2.02 -17.33 -5.89
C THR A 168 3.32 -17.70 -6.60
N VAL A 169 4.47 -17.47 -5.97
CA VAL A 169 5.80 -17.79 -6.51
C VAL A 169 6.69 -18.40 -5.41
N PRO A 170 6.42 -19.64 -4.98
CA PRO A 170 7.14 -20.27 -3.86
C PRO A 170 8.67 -20.33 -4.05
N SER A 171 9.13 -20.41 -5.30
CA SER A 171 10.56 -20.40 -5.65
C SER A 171 11.27 -19.08 -5.30
N SER A 172 10.53 -17.99 -5.13
CA SER A 172 11.06 -16.68 -4.74
C SER A 172 11.16 -16.49 -3.23
N ALA A 173 10.75 -17.47 -2.42
CA ALA A 173 10.81 -17.38 -0.95
C ALA A 173 12.20 -16.99 -0.39
N PRO A 174 13.33 -17.51 -0.91
CA PRO A 174 14.66 -17.11 -0.43
C PRO A 174 15.01 -15.64 -0.68
N LEU A 175 14.33 -14.98 -1.62
CA LEU A 175 14.58 -13.59 -2.01
C LEU A 175 13.80 -12.58 -1.16
N LEU A 176 12.79 -13.04 -0.42
CA LEU A 176 11.89 -12.15 0.32
C LEU A 176 12.63 -11.39 1.43
N MET A 177 13.41 -12.09 2.26
CA MET A 177 14.16 -11.46 3.35
C MET A 177 15.24 -10.51 2.82
N PRO A 178 16.11 -10.90 1.86
CA PRO A 178 17.05 -9.97 1.25
C PRO A 178 16.39 -8.73 0.65
N ALA A 179 15.22 -8.87 0.01
CA ALA A 179 14.49 -7.72 -0.53
C ALA A 179 14.00 -6.77 0.58
N ILE A 180 13.44 -7.31 1.66
CA ILE A 180 13.00 -6.52 2.82
C ILE A 180 14.18 -5.77 3.45
N GLU A 181 15.32 -6.45 3.67
CA GLU A 181 16.51 -5.84 4.27
C GLU A 181 17.11 -4.74 3.38
N SER A 182 17.14 -4.96 2.06
CA SER A 182 17.64 -3.99 1.09
C SER A 182 16.76 -2.74 1.03
N LEU A 183 15.44 -2.92 1.00
CA LEU A 183 14.48 -1.81 1.03
C LEU A 183 14.51 -1.05 2.37
N TYR A 184 14.66 -1.77 3.48
CA TYR A 184 14.80 -1.15 4.81
C TYR A 184 16.07 -0.31 4.90
N SER A 185 17.20 -0.84 4.42
CA SER A 185 18.47 -0.10 4.39
C SER A 185 18.37 1.17 3.54
N ALA A 186 17.66 1.12 2.41
CA ALA A 186 17.38 2.29 1.59
C ALA A 186 16.47 3.31 2.30
N LEU A 187 15.43 2.87 3.02
CA LEU A 187 14.63 3.78 3.86
C LEU A 187 15.44 4.43 5.00
N VAL A 188 16.41 3.70 5.58
CA VAL A 188 17.32 4.26 6.58
C VAL A 188 18.18 5.35 5.95
N ALA A 189 18.78 5.08 4.78
CA ALA A 189 19.59 6.06 4.05
C ALA A 189 18.79 7.32 3.66
N ALA A 190 17.50 7.16 3.35
CA ALA A 190 16.58 8.26 3.07
C ALA A 190 15.98 8.94 4.32
N ASN A 191 16.32 8.49 5.53
CA ASN A 191 15.74 8.94 6.80
C ASN A 191 14.21 8.76 6.93
N LEU A 192 13.64 7.76 6.25
CA LEU A 192 12.19 7.48 6.23
C LEU A 192 11.78 6.22 7.02
N HIS A 193 12.74 5.43 7.52
CA HIS A 193 12.49 4.16 8.22
C HIS A 193 11.59 4.25 9.46
N THR A 194 11.47 5.44 10.07
CA THR A 194 10.55 5.66 11.20
C THR A 194 9.11 5.94 10.76
N GLN A 195 8.94 6.54 9.58
CA GLN A 195 7.66 6.99 9.01
C GLN A 195 7.02 5.92 8.12
N VAL A 196 7.84 5.22 7.33
CA VAL A 196 7.39 4.20 6.37
C VAL A 196 7.74 2.82 6.91
N LYS A 197 6.73 1.97 7.11
CA LYS A 197 6.92 0.58 7.56
C LYS A 197 7.09 -0.36 6.38
N ILE A 198 7.76 -1.49 6.59
CA ILE A 198 7.89 -2.55 5.58
C ILE A 198 7.28 -3.80 6.16
N SER A 199 6.45 -4.48 5.36
CA SER A 199 5.90 -5.79 5.67
C SER A 199 5.69 -6.59 4.38
N THR A 200 5.27 -7.84 4.50
CA THR A 200 4.90 -8.69 3.36
C THR A 200 3.48 -9.23 3.60
N PRO A 201 2.54 -9.02 2.65
CA PRO A 201 1.22 -9.61 2.74
C PRO A 201 1.32 -11.11 2.47
N GLN A 202 0.72 -11.90 3.34
CA GLN A 202 0.72 -13.36 3.26
C GLN A 202 -0.70 -13.87 3.47
N GLN A 203 -1.10 -14.82 2.64
CA GLN A 203 -2.31 -15.61 2.84
C GLN A 203 -2.04 -16.63 3.94
N LEU A 204 -2.91 -16.71 4.95
CA LEU A 204 -2.86 -17.81 5.92
C LEU A 204 -3.30 -19.12 5.23
N PRO A 205 -2.59 -20.24 5.47
CA PRO A 205 -2.94 -21.54 4.90
C PRO A 205 -4.27 -22.11 5.42
#